data_AF-Q8D2K7-F1
#
_entry.id   AF-Q8D2K7-F1
#
_cell.length_a   1.000
_cell.length_b   1.000
_cell.length_c   1.000
_cell.angle_alpha   90.00
_cell.angle_beta   90.00
_cell.angle_gamma   90.00
#
_symmetry.space_group_name_H-M   'P 1'
#
loop_
_entity.id
_entity.type
_entity.pdbx_description
1 polymer ?
#
loop_
_entity_poly.entity_id
_entity_poly.type
_entity_poly.pdbx_seq_one_letter_code
_entity_poly.pdbx_strand_id
1 'polypeptide(L)'
;MNFFLLKKNDYYNLVLHHPFMGFEINFNIFPKFVEVIDNYGKKYIENDIESIFKKIIGFNIPLNDIQNLIIGNPKNITGIKYNIDGILYKAKYSSTKYEWNIEYIDYYKYIFSILPKKIKLFKNKCILIIKINRWIV
;
A
#
# COMPACT_ATOMS: atom_id res chain seq x y z
N MET A 1 -11.13 -5.59 5.96
CA MET A 1 -11.07 -5.40 4.49
C MET A 1 -9.91 -6.23 3.97
N ASN A 2 -10.15 -6.97 2.89
CA ASN A 2 -9.13 -7.76 2.20
C ASN A 2 -8.58 -6.95 1.03
N PHE A 3 -7.35 -7.25 0.61
CA PHE A 3 -6.77 -6.66 -0.57
C PHE A 3 -6.01 -7.69 -1.40
N PHE A 4 -5.92 -7.42 -2.70
CA PHE A 4 -5.03 -8.09 -3.64
C PHE A 4 -4.23 -7.03 -4.38
N LEU A 5 -2.91 -7.20 -4.44
CA LEU A 5 -2.02 -6.30 -5.18
C LEU A 5 -1.26 -7.12 -6.22
N LEU A 6 -1.38 -6.74 -7.48
CA LEU A 6 -0.62 -7.30 -8.59
C LEU A 6 0.21 -6.19 -9.23
N LYS A 7 1.51 -6.41 -9.40
CA LYS A 7 2.41 -5.46 -10.06
C LYS A 7 2.97 -6.07 -11.34
N LYS A 8 2.90 -5.34 -12.44
CA LYS A 8 3.47 -5.69 -13.74
C LYS A 8 4.15 -4.47 -14.35
N ASN A 9 5.48 -4.41 -14.29
CA ASN A 9 6.27 -3.24 -14.67
C ASN A 9 5.80 -1.98 -13.91
N ASP A 10 5.45 -0.91 -14.62
CA ASP A 10 4.94 0.34 -14.05
C ASP A 10 3.41 0.35 -13.85
N TYR A 11 2.74 -0.73 -14.26
CA TYR A 11 1.32 -0.95 -13.98
C TYR A 11 1.17 -1.72 -12.68
N TYR A 12 0.20 -1.32 -11.86
CA TYR A 12 -0.24 -2.15 -10.75
C TYR A 12 -1.76 -2.11 -10.57
N ASN A 13 -2.28 -3.23 -10.12
CA ASN A 13 -3.67 -3.47 -9.86
C ASN A 13 -3.85 -3.68 -8.36
N LEU A 14 -4.70 -2.87 -7.73
CA LEU A 14 -5.09 -3.01 -6.33
C LEU A 14 -6.59 -3.28 -6.28
N VAL A 15 -6.97 -4.44 -5.75
CA VAL A 15 -8.37 -4.77 -5.47
C VAL A 15 -8.60 -4.70 -3.97
N LEU A 16 -9.66 -4.02 -3.57
CA LEU A 16 -10.13 -4.02 -2.20
C LEU A 16 -11.50 -4.65 -2.11
N HIS A 17 -11.66 -5.53 -1.13
CA HIS A 17 -12.89 -6.26 -0.93
C HIS A 17 -13.32 -6.25 0.54
N HIS A 18 -14.55 -5.84 0.81
CA HIS A 18 -15.18 -5.95 2.12
C HIS A 18 -16.21 -7.09 2.11
N PRO A 19 -15.89 -8.26 2.71
CA PRO A 19 -16.69 -9.48 2.53
C PRO A 19 -18.14 -9.35 2.99
N PHE A 20 -18.41 -8.52 4.01
CA PHE A 20 -19.77 -8.35 4.54
C PHE A 20 -20.58 -7.24 3.87
N MET A 21 -19.94 -6.29 3.20
CA MET A 21 -20.63 -5.12 2.63
C MET A 21 -20.86 -5.28 1.13
N GLY A 22 -20.44 -6.41 0.53
CA GLY A 22 -20.50 -6.61 -0.93
C GLY A 22 -19.73 -5.54 -1.72
N PHE A 23 -18.76 -4.92 -1.06
CA PHE A 23 -18.03 -3.78 -1.60
C PHE A 23 -16.72 -4.28 -2.20
N GLU A 24 -16.58 -4.13 -3.50
CA GLU A 24 -15.34 -4.35 -4.23
C GLU A 24 -14.98 -3.08 -5.01
N ILE A 25 -13.73 -2.63 -4.90
CA ILE A 25 -13.20 -1.59 -5.77
C ILE A 25 -11.88 -2.06 -6.35
N ASN A 26 -11.77 -1.88 -7.66
CA ASN A 26 -10.59 -2.20 -8.43
C ASN A 26 -9.91 -0.90 -8.87
N PHE A 27 -8.62 -0.78 -8.57
CA PHE A 27 -7.76 0.32 -8.99
C PHE A 27 -6.72 -0.21 -9.97
N ASN A 28 -6.84 0.21 -11.23
CA ASN A 28 -5.87 -0.02 -12.30
C ASN A 28 -4.99 1.22 -12.41
N ILE A 29 -3.76 1.13 -11.91
CA ILE A 29 -2.87 2.29 -11.77
C ILE A 29 -1.78 2.23 -12.83
N PHE A 30 -1.77 3.25 -13.67
CA PHE A 30 -0.81 3.49 -14.73
C PHE A 30 0.10 4.67 -14.34
N PRO A 31 1.23 4.87 -15.04
CA PRO A 31 2.15 5.97 -14.73
C PRO A 31 1.52 7.37 -14.74
N LYS A 32 0.45 7.58 -15.53
CA LYS A 32 -0.16 8.90 -15.76
C LYS A 32 -1.57 9.06 -15.19
N PHE A 33 -2.28 7.96 -14.95
CA PHE A 33 -3.69 7.99 -14.56
C PHE A 33 -4.05 6.71 -13.80
N VAL A 34 -5.21 6.76 -13.16
CA VAL A 34 -5.79 5.67 -12.39
C VAL A 34 -7.19 5.43 -12.94
N GLU A 35 -7.46 4.21 -13.38
CA GLU A 35 -8.82 3.75 -13.63
C GLU A 35 -9.36 3.11 -12.36
N VAL A 36 -10.51 3.59 -11.88
CA VAL A 36 -11.22 3.03 -10.74
C VAL A 36 -12.50 2.38 -11.23
N ILE A 37 -12.73 1.15 -10.82
CA ILE A 37 -13.95 0.39 -11.10
C ILE A 37 -14.65 0.17 -9.77
N ASP A 38 -15.86 0.70 -9.62
CA ASP A 38 -16.67 0.53 -8.42
C ASP A 38 -17.41 -0.82 -8.41
N ASN A 39 -18.15 -1.06 -7.32
CA ASN A 39 -18.89 -2.29 -7.09
C ASN A 39 -20.07 -2.50 -8.08
N TYR A 40 -20.43 -1.50 -8.88
CA TYR A 40 -21.42 -1.59 -9.95
C TYR A 40 -20.78 -1.74 -11.34
N GLY A 41 -19.44 -1.90 -11.40
CA GLY A 41 -18.69 -1.97 -12.65
C GLY A 41 -18.50 -0.62 -13.34
N LYS A 42 -18.87 0.49 -12.70
CA LYS A 42 -18.73 1.82 -13.29
C LYS A 42 -17.28 2.27 -13.17
N LYS A 43 -16.77 2.79 -14.30
CA LYS A 43 -15.38 3.19 -14.49
C LYS A 43 -15.23 4.70 -14.32
N TYR A 44 -14.16 5.10 -13.64
CA TYR A 44 -13.75 6.49 -13.46
C TYR A 44 -12.28 6.61 -13.80
N ILE A 45 -11.89 7.67 -14.51
CA ILE A 45 -10.49 8.00 -14.76
C ILE A 45 -10.15 9.19 -13.90
N GLU A 46 -9.09 9.03 -13.11
CA GLU A 46 -8.66 10.01 -12.14
C GLU A 46 -7.14 10.10 -12.13
N ASN A 47 -6.60 11.24 -11.72
CA ASN A 47 -5.16 11.46 -11.67
C ASN A 47 -4.58 11.30 -10.26
N ASP A 48 -5.44 11.19 -9.23
CA ASP A 48 -5.04 11.07 -7.82
C ASP A 48 -5.84 9.99 -7.09
N ILE A 49 -5.24 8.79 -6.97
CA ILE A 49 -5.83 7.66 -6.25
C ILE A 49 -6.11 7.98 -4.78
N GLU A 50 -5.26 8.78 -4.12
CA GLU A 50 -5.42 9.07 -2.70
C GLU A 50 -6.70 9.87 -2.44
N SER A 51 -7.05 10.77 -3.36
CA SER A 51 -8.28 11.57 -3.27
C SER A 51 -9.54 10.73 -3.41
N ILE A 52 -9.56 9.79 -4.35
CA ILE A 52 -10.68 8.83 -4.52
C ILE A 52 -10.80 7.96 -3.28
N PHE A 53 -9.68 7.42 -2.84
CA PHE A 53 -9.63 6.52 -1.71
C PHE A 53 -10.11 7.21 -0.44
N LYS A 54 -9.70 8.45 -0.20
CA LYS A 54 -10.19 9.26 0.91
C LYS A 54 -11.72 9.40 0.88
N LYS A 55 -12.33 9.61 -0.30
CA LYS A 55 -13.80 9.70 -0.41
C LYS A 55 -14.48 8.39 -0.02
N ILE A 56 -13.83 7.25 -0.31
CA ILE A 56 -14.37 5.91 -0.06
C ILE A 56 -14.23 5.51 1.42
N ILE A 57 -13.02 5.57 1.96
CA ILE A 57 -12.70 5.06 3.31
C ILE A 57 -12.69 6.15 4.39
N GLY A 58 -12.81 7.42 4.01
CA GLY A 58 -12.87 8.55 4.93
C GLY A 58 -11.52 9.01 5.51
N PHE A 59 -10.40 8.36 5.18
CA PHE A 59 -9.07 8.78 5.63
C PHE A 59 -8.02 8.76 4.51
N ASN A 60 -6.97 9.59 4.66
CA ASN A 60 -5.87 9.66 3.70
C ASN A 60 -4.88 8.52 3.96
N ILE A 61 -4.61 7.71 2.92
CA ILE A 61 -3.54 6.72 2.89
C ILE A 61 -2.57 7.14 1.77
N PRO A 62 -1.25 7.01 1.95
CA PRO A 62 -0.29 7.27 0.89
C PRO A 62 -0.30 6.18 -0.19
N LEU A 63 -1.34 6.16 -1.02
CA LEU A 63 -1.53 5.12 -2.03
C LEU A 63 -0.60 5.25 -3.22
N ASN A 64 -0.15 6.47 -3.52
CA ASN A 64 0.76 6.71 -4.65
C ASN A 64 2.05 5.88 -4.57
N ASP A 65 2.55 5.62 -3.36
CA ASP A 65 3.76 4.82 -3.11
C ASP A 65 3.47 3.47 -2.45
N ILE A 66 2.20 3.04 -2.37
CA ILE A 66 1.83 1.84 -1.62
C ILE A 66 2.55 0.58 -2.11
N GLN A 67 2.80 0.48 -3.42
CA GLN A 67 3.55 -0.62 -4.00
C GLN A 67 4.96 -0.73 -3.41
N ASN A 68 5.65 0.41 -3.25
CA ASN A 68 7.01 0.50 -2.75
C ASN A 68 7.03 0.25 -1.25
N LEU A 69 6.03 0.78 -0.54
CA LEU A 69 5.82 0.51 0.88
C LEU A 69 5.60 -0.98 1.15
N ILE A 70 4.71 -1.62 0.38
CA ILE A 70 4.33 -3.03 0.53
C ILE A 70 5.49 -3.99 0.24
N ILE A 71 6.32 -3.72 -0.77
CA ILE A 71 7.51 -4.55 -1.07
C ILE A 71 8.70 -4.26 -0.15
N GLY A 72 8.61 -3.30 0.76
CA GLY A 72 9.71 -2.96 1.67
C GLY A 72 10.80 -2.08 1.05
N ASN A 73 10.52 -1.43 -0.08
CA ASN A 73 11.44 -0.50 -0.74
C ASN A 73 10.83 0.90 -0.89
N PRO A 74 10.42 1.57 0.21
CA PRO A 74 9.77 2.86 0.13
C PRO A 74 10.72 3.95 -0.39
N LYS A 75 10.20 4.80 -1.26
CA LYS A 75 10.90 6.00 -1.75
C LYS A 75 10.72 7.14 -0.74
N ASN A 76 11.58 8.16 -0.79
CA ASN A 76 11.48 9.36 0.04
C ASN A 76 11.41 9.08 1.56
N ILE A 77 12.30 8.20 2.02
CA ILE A 77 12.40 7.84 3.44
C ILE A 77 13.58 8.51 4.14
N THR A 78 13.41 8.76 5.44
CA THR A 78 14.45 9.24 6.35
C THR A 78 14.40 8.44 7.66
N GLY A 79 15.40 8.62 8.53
CA GLY A 79 15.42 7.97 9.85
C GLY A 79 15.39 6.44 9.78
N ILE A 80 16.03 5.89 8.76
CA ILE A 80 16.04 4.46 8.43
C ILE A 80 16.74 3.70 9.56
N LYS A 81 16.11 2.61 10.02
CA LYS A 81 16.71 1.67 10.97
C LYS A 81 16.60 0.24 10.45
N TYR A 82 17.72 -0.45 10.51
CA TYR A 82 17.86 -1.86 10.16
C TYR A 82 18.04 -2.69 11.43
N ASN A 83 17.54 -3.92 11.42
CA ASN A 83 17.79 -4.88 12.49
C ASN A 83 19.19 -5.51 12.31
N ILE A 84 19.55 -6.45 13.20
CA ILE A 84 20.85 -7.12 13.16
C ILE A 84 21.09 -7.90 11.85
N ASP A 85 20.02 -8.37 11.21
CA ASP A 85 20.04 -9.09 9.92
C ASP A 85 20.14 -8.12 8.73
N GLY A 86 20.26 -6.80 8.94
CA GLY A 86 20.26 -5.79 7.90
C GLY A 86 18.89 -5.53 7.25
N ILE A 87 17.81 -6.00 7.87
CA ILE A 87 16.44 -5.86 7.36
C ILE A 87 15.82 -4.57 7.90
N LEU A 88 15.20 -3.79 7.00
CA LEU A 88 14.48 -2.56 7.35
C LEU A 88 13.41 -2.88 8.38
N TYR A 89 13.37 -2.19 9.52
CA TYR A 89 12.27 -2.37 10.49
C TYR A 89 11.57 -1.07 10.86
N LYS A 90 12.22 0.08 10.64
CA LYS A 90 11.62 1.39 10.91
C LYS A 90 12.14 2.44 9.94
N ALA A 91 11.24 3.31 9.50
CA ALA A 91 11.57 4.50 8.71
C ALA A 91 10.52 5.58 8.92
N LYS A 92 10.86 6.80 8.53
CA LYS A 92 9.88 7.87 8.28
C LYS A 92 9.73 8.06 6.79
N TYR A 93 8.50 8.17 6.32
CA TYR A 93 8.17 8.32 4.91
C TYR A 93 7.42 9.62 4.68
N SER A 94 7.92 10.40 3.73
CA SER A 94 7.31 11.67 3.34
C SER A 94 6.50 11.46 2.06
N SER A 95 5.18 11.35 2.20
CA SER A 95 4.27 11.46 1.07
C SER A 95 4.17 12.91 0.59
N THR A 96 3.54 13.12 -0.56
CA THR A 96 3.32 14.47 -1.13
C THR A 96 2.63 15.43 -0.16
N LYS A 97 1.76 14.91 0.72
CA LYS A 97 0.95 15.72 1.64
C LYS A 97 1.33 15.51 3.10
N TYR A 98 1.90 14.36 3.47
CA TYR A 98 2.01 13.95 4.87
C TYR A 98 3.27 13.13 5.17
N GLU A 99 3.81 13.30 6.38
CA GLU A 99 4.83 12.41 6.93
C GLU A 99 4.18 11.27 7.73
N TRP A 100 4.67 10.05 7.51
CA TRP A 100 4.22 8.82 8.16
C TRP A 100 5.41 8.12 8.83
N ASN A 101 5.17 7.54 10.00
CA ASN A 101 6.08 6.57 10.56
C ASN A 101 5.73 5.19 10.01
N ILE A 102 6.74 4.44 9.58
CA ILE A 102 6.60 3.07 9.09
C ILE A 102 7.33 2.14 10.03
N GLU A 103 6.66 1.07 10.42
CA GLU A 103 7.24 -0.06 11.14
C GLU A 103 6.99 -1.34 10.33
N TYR A 104 8.06 -1.98 9.88
CA TYR A 104 8.01 -3.31 9.29
C TYR A 104 8.15 -4.33 10.40
N ILE A 105 7.02 -4.92 10.79
CA ILE A 105 6.88 -5.72 12.01
C ILE A 105 7.35 -7.15 11.80
N ASP A 106 7.09 -7.71 10.63
CA ASP A 106 7.36 -9.12 10.33
C ASP A 106 7.64 -9.31 8.83
N TYR A 107 8.37 -10.37 8.49
CA TYR A 107 8.85 -10.69 7.15
C TYR A 107 8.70 -12.18 6.83
N TYR A 108 8.45 -12.48 5.56
CA TYR A 108 8.70 -13.79 4.98
C TYR A 108 10.14 -13.85 4.47
N LYS A 109 10.86 -14.92 4.84
CA LYS A 109 12.20 -15.23 4.33
C LYS A 109 12.06 -16.29 3.23
N TYR A 110 12.23 -15.91 1.98
CA TYR A 110 12.32 -16.80 0.82
C TYR A 110 13.79 -17.04 0.46
N ILE A 111 14.06 -18.03 -0.39
CA ILE A 111 15.44 -18.40 -0.80
C ILE A 111 16.18 -17.20 -1.41
N PHE A 112 15.49 -16.40 -2.23
CA PHE A 112 16.09 -15.28 -2.97
C PHE A 112 15.59 -13.89 -2.54
N SER A 113 14.73 -13.79 -1.53
CA SER A 113 14.14 -12.50 -1.14
C SER A 113 13.60 -12.50 0.28
N ILE A 114 13.56 -11.30 0.89
CA ILE A 114 12.94 -11.07 2.19
C ILE A 114 11.83 -10.06 1.95
N LEU A 115 10.57 -10.49 2.14
CA LEU A 115 9.40 -9.68 1.79
C LEU A 115 8.54 -9.38 3.02
N PRO A 116 8.03 -8.16 3.18
CA PRO A 116 7.21 -7.81 4.33
C PRO A 116 6.00 -8.72 4.49
N LYS A 117 5.70 -9.10 5.72
CA LYS A 117 4.49 -9.84 6.11
C LYS A 117 3.51 -8.94 6.87
N LYS A 118 4.03 -8.02 7.67
CA LYS A 118 3.21 -7.08 8.43
C LYS A 118 3.88 -5.71 8.47
N ILE A 119 3.12 -4.70 8.07
CA ILE A 119 3.58 -3.31 8.02
C ILE A 119 2.57 -2.48 8.80
N LYS A 120 3.08 -1.54 9.60
CA LYS A 120 2.26 -0.54 10.29
C LYS A 120 2.72 0.84 9.83
N LEU A 121 1.80 1.58 9.23
CA LEU A 121 1.98 2.99 8.93
C LEU A 121 1.14 3.79 9.92
N PHE A 122 1.70 4.82 10.51
CA PHE A 122 0.95 5.65 11.44
C PHE A 122 1.36 7.11 11.42
N LYS A 123 0.36 7.96 11.63
CA LYS A 123 0.47 9.40 11.75
C LYS A 123 -0.58 9.89 12.72
N ASN A 124 -0.18 10.57 13.79
CA ASN A 124 -1.07 11.04 14.85
C ASN A 124 -1.96 9.90 15.38
N LYS A 125 -3.29 10.01 15.21
CA LYS A 125 -4.27 9.00 15.61
C LYS A 125 -4.62 8.01 14.48
N CYS A 126 -4.11 8.23 13.26
CA CYS A 126 -4.37 7.37 12.11
C CYS A 126 -3.35 6.24 12.07
N ILE A 127 -3.83 4.99 12.06
CA ILE A 127 -3.01 3.78 11.99
C ILE A 127 -3.54 2.92 10.86
N LEU A 128 -2.66 2.56 9.93
CA LEU A 128 -2.91 1.57 8.89
C LEU A 128 -2.03 0.35 9.17
N ILE A 129 -2.66 -0.80 9.34
CA ILE A 129 -1.95 -2.08 9.48
C ILE A 129 -2.21 -2.89 8.21
N ILE A 130 -1.14 -3.24 7.52
CA ILE A 130 -1.17 -4.08 6.33
C ILE A 130 -0.63 -5.45 6.75
N LYS A 131 -1.44 -6.48 6.58
CA LYS A 131 -1.04 -7.87 6.78
C LYS A 131 -1.09 -8.59 5.44
N ILE A 132 0.05 -9.09 4.99
CA ILE A 132 0.20 -9.82 3.74
C ILE A 132 0.17 -11.31 4.10
N ASN A 133 -0.80 -12.03 3.56
CA ASN A 133 -0.98 -13.44 3.86
C ASN A 133 -0.03 -14.33 3.03
N ARG A 134 0.32 -13.89 1.82
CA ARG A 134 1.18 -14.63 0.90
C ARG A 134 1.75 -13.70 -0.17
N TRP A 135 2.97 -14.01 -0.61
CA TRP A 135 3.56 -13.46 -1.82
C TRP A 135 3.59 -14.51 -2.93
N ILE A 136 3.39 -14.05 -4.16
CA ILE A 136 3.64 -14.81 -5.38
C ILE A 136 4.63 -13.96 -6.17
N VAL A 137 5.83 -14.49 -6.42
CA VAL A 137 6.97 -13.78 -7.00
C VAL A 137 7.53 -14.62 -8.14
#